data_AF-A0A3A5VT87-F1
#
_entry.id   AF-A0A3A5VT87-F1
#
_cell.length_a   1.000
_cell.length_b   1.000
_cell.length_c   1.000
_cell.angle_alpha   90.00
_cell.angle_beta   90.00
_cell.angle_gamma   90.00
#
_symmetry.space_group_name_H-M   'P 1'
#
loop_
_entity.id
_entity.type
_entity.pdbx_description
1 polymer ?
#
loop_
_entity_poly.entity_id
_entity_poly.type
_entity_poly.pdbx_seq_one_letter_code
_entity_poly.pdbx_strand_id
1 'polypeptide(L)'
;MSDASENKRTPETIRAHLEEYLMKTFHEQRVLFEEGRIRFHATARLDCDEWGVRVHLDLEVEDETFTVTGAWEVLVARGPRLGAAYVGWSIAAISDED
;
A
#
# COMPACT_ATOMS: atom_id res chain seq x y z
N MET A 1 -7.01 1.03 40.23
CA MET A 1 -6.30 0.02 39.44
C MET A 1 -6.52 0.39 37.98
N SER A 2 -5.48 0.90 37.34
CA SER A 2 -5.51 1.36 35.95
C SER A 2 -5.43 0.13 35.03
N ASP A 3 -6.55 -0.23 34.42
CA ASP A 3 -6.62 -1.23 33.37
C ASP A 3 -6.20 -0.54 32.06
N ALA A 4 -4.89 -0.29 31.95
CA ALA A 4 -4.30 0.09 30.67
C ALA A 4 -4.18 -1.21 29.88
N SER A 5 -5.15 -1.47 29.01
CA SER A 5 -5.08 -2.56 28.05
C SER A 5 -3.77 -2.42 27.28
N GLU A 6 -2.79 -3.26 27.61
CA GLU A 6 -1.65 -3.51 26.76
C GLU A 6 -2.22 -4.03 25.44
N ASN A 7 -2.38 -3.12 24.49
CA ASN A 7 -2.68 -3.46 23.11
C ASN A 7 -1.44 -4.16 22.56
N LYS A 8 -1.27 -5.44 22.89
CA LYS A 8 -0.15 -6.26 22.42
C LYS A 8 -0.19 -6.20 20.91
N ARG A 9 0.83 -5.59 20.32
CA ARG A 9 1.05 -5.57 18.87
C ARG A 9 1.36 -7.00 18.44
N THR A 10 0.33 -7.80 18.24
CA THR A 10 0.45 -9.12 17.61
C THR A 10 0.56 -8.93 16.09
N PRO A 11 1.21 -9.84 15.36
CA PRO A 11 1.26 -9.80 13.89
C PRO A 11 -0.12 -9.62 13.26
N GLU A 12 -1.16 -10.24 13.83
CA GLU A 12 -2.53 -10.16 13.37
C GLU A 12 -3.12 -8.74 13.56
N THR A 13 -2.84 -8.09 14.69
CA THR A 13 -3.32 -6.71 14.92
C THR A 13 -2.57 -5.69 14.07
N ILE A 14 -1.26 -5.91 13.82
CA ILE A 14 -0.46 -5.09 12.91
C ILE A 14 -1.00 -5.22 11.49
N ARG A 15 -1.25 -6.46 11.03
CA ARG A 15 -1.84 -6.74 9.72
C ARG A 15 -3.20 -6.07 9.57
N ALA A 16 -4.13 -6.30 10.49
CA ALA A 16 -5.49 -5.76 10.39
C ALA A 16 -5.48 -4.22 10.29
N HIS A 17 -4.64 -3.56 11.10
CA HIS A 17 -4.50 -2.11 11.04
C HIS A 17 -3.87 -1.62 9.73
N LEU A 18 -2.85 -2.33 9.25
CA LEU A 18 -2.19 -2.00 8.00
C LEU A 18 -3.13 -2.22 6.81
N GLU A 19 -3.85 -3.34 6.77
CA GLU A 19 -4.83 -3.69 5.74
C GLU A 19 -5.93 -2.63 5.66
N GLU A 20 -6.57 -2.27 6.78
CA GLU A 20 -7.58 -1.20 6.83
C GLU A 20 -7.01 0.12 6.30
N TYR A 21 -5.80 0.47 6.73
CA TYR A 21 -5.11 1.67 6.30
C TYR A 21 -4.83 1.69 4.79
N LEU A 22 -4.33 0.57 4.25
CA LEU A 22 -4.00 0.46 2.83
C LEU A 22 -5.25 0.55 1.97
N MET A 23 -6.30 -0.18 2.34
CA MET A 23 -7.57 -0.16 1.61
C MET A 23 -8.18 1.24 1.61
N LYS A 24 -8.16 1.94 2.74
CA LYS A 24 -8.67 3.30 2.82
C LYS A 24 -7.87 4.32 2.01
N THR A 25 -6.55 4.16 1.95
CA THR A 25 -5.64 5.21 1.41
C THR A 25 -5.30 5.00 -0.06
N PHE A 26 -5.28 3.76 -0.55
CA PHE A 26 -4.77 3.45 -1.88
C PHE A 26 -5.77 2.70 -2.77
N HIS A 27 -6.76 1.99 -2.22
CA HIS A 27 -7.70 1.22 -3.04
C HIS A 27 -8.61 2.15 -3.85
N GLU A 28 -8.69 1.89 -5.15
CA GLU A 28 -9.39 2.70 -6.16
C GLU A 28 -8.92 4.17 -6.19
N GLN A 29 -7.72 4.45 -5.67
CA GLN A 29 -7.15 5.79 -5.67
C GLN A 29 -6.15 5.95 -6.80
N ARG A 30 -6.04 7.17 -7.30
CA ARG A 30 -4.98 7.59 -8.21
C ARG A 30 -3.65 7.67 -7.44
N VAL A 31 -2.62 7.05 -7.98
CA VAL A 31 -1.30 6.99 -7.36
C VAL A 31 -0.19 7.33 -8.34
N LEU A 32 0.92 7.84 -7.82
CA LEU A 32 2.21 7.85 -8.50
C LEU A 32 2.97 6.58 -8.12
N PHE A 33 3.24 5.70 -9.08
CA PHE A 33 4.15 4.57 -8.89
C PHE A 33 5.59 4.99 -9.22
N GLU A 34 6.54 4.49 -8.44
CA GLU A 34 7.98 4.72 -8.63
C GLU A 34 8.80 3.45 -8.35
N GLU A 35 9.66 3.07 -9.30
CA GLU A 35 10.70 2.04 -9.14
C GLU A 35 11.96 2.42 -9.92
N GLY A 36 13.00 2.87 -9.20
CA GLY A 36 14.24 3.34 -9.81
C GLY A 36 14.02 4.53 -10.75
N ARG A 37 14.08 4.31 -12.07
CA ARG A 37 13.84 5.33 -13.11
C ARG A 37 12.43 5.25 -13.72
N ILE A 38 11.65 4.24 -13.36
CA ILE A 38 10.28 4.04 -13.84
C ILE A 38 9.35 4.85 -12.95
N ARG A 39 8.50 5.68 -13.56
CA ARG A 39 7.50 6.49 -12.86
C ARG A 39 6.28 6.70 -13.76
N PHE A 40 5.09 6.42 -13.24
CA PHE A 40 3.84 6.61 -13.95
C PHE A 40 2.65 6.82 -13.00
N HIS A 41 1.61 7.48 -13.50
CA HIS A 41 0.32 7.56 -12.82
C HIS A 41 -0.53 6.33 -13.15
N ALA A 42 -1.22 5.82 -12.15
CA ALA A 42 -2.12 4.68 -12.28
C ALA A 42 -3.26 4.76 -11.27
N THR A 43 -4.35 4.06 -11.54
CA THR A 43 -5.35 3.73 -10.52
C THR A 43 -4.91 2.46 -9.81
N ALA A 44 -4.81 2.49 -8.48
CA ALA A 44 -4.42 1.34 -7.68
C ALA A 44 -5.64 0.52 -7.24
N ARG A 45 -5.65 -0.80 -7.49
CA ARG A 45 -6.60 -1.76 -6.94
C ARG A 45 -5.86 -2.76 -6.08
N LEU A 46 -6.22 -2.80 -4.80
CA LEU A 46 -5.55 -3.63 -3.80
C LEU A 46 -6.34 -4.91 -3.51
N ASP A 47 -5.62 -6.02 -3.37
CA ASP A 47 -6.09 -7.29 -2.82
C ASP A 47 -5.16 -7.69 -1.66
N CYS A 48 -5.73 -7.99 -0.50
CA CYS A 48 -4.99 -8.26 0.73
C CYS A 48 -5.31 -9.67 1.22
N ASP A 49 -4.28 -10.44 1.57
CA ASP A 49 -4.41 -11.82 2.04
C ASP A 49 -3.54 -12.10 3.26
N GLU A 50 -3.43 -13.37 3.65
CA GLU A 50 -2.62 -13.78 4.80
C GLU A 50 -1.13 -13.49 4.65
N TRP A 51 -0.64 -13.39 3.42
CA TRP A 51 0.77 -13.17 3.13
C TRP A 51 1.10 -11.67 3.00
N GLY A 52 0.24 -10.89 2.36
CA GLY A 52 0.56 -9.50 2.05
C GLY A 52 -0.50 -8.76 1.25
N VAL A 53 -0.02 -7.76 0.51
CA VAL A 53 -0.81 -6.99 -0.45
C VAL A 53 -0.36 -7.30 -1.87
N ARG A 54 -1.33 -7.38 -2.77
CA ARG A 54 -1.15 -7.27 -4.22
C ARG A 54 -1.77 -5.96 -4.68
N VAL A 55 -0.98 -5.15 -5.37
CA VAL A 55 -1.40 -3.87 -5.93
C VAL A 55 -1.44 -4.00 -7.44
N HIS A 56 -2.63 -3.99 -8.01
CA HIS A 56 -2.86 -3.83 -9.44
C HIS A 56 -2.84 -2.34 -9.77
N LEU A 57 -2.05 -1.95 -10.76
CA LEU A 57 -1.85 -0.58 -11.19
C LEU A 57 -2.33 -0.50 -12.63
N ASP A 58 -3.52 0.07 -12.83
CA ASP A 58 -4.06 0.31 -14.16
C ASP A 58 -3.50 1.64 -14.67
N LEU A 59 -2.63 1.58 -15.68
CA LEU A 59 -1.92 2.74 -16.19
C LEU A 59 -2.88 3.71 -16.88
N GLU A 60 -2.66 5.02 -16.75
CA GLU A 60 -3.50 6.03 -17.41
C GLU A 60 -3.23 6.16 -18.92
N VAL A 61 -2.01 5.82 -19.33
CA VAL A 61 -1.49 6.07 -20.68
C VAL A 61 -1.70 4.89 -21.64
N GLU A 62 -1.87 3.69 -21.10
CA GLU A 62 -1.93 2.43 -21.83
C GLU A 62 -2.98 1.55 -21.17
N ASP A 63 -3.72 0.74 -21.95
CA ASP A 63 -4.67 -0.26 -21.43
C ASP A 63 -3.92 -1.49 -20.91
N GLU A 64 -2.93 -1.24 -20.05
CA GLU A 64 -2.05 -2.24 -19.44
C GLU A 64 -2.14 -2.13 -17.91
N THR A 65 -2.20 -3.29 -17.26
CA THR A 65 -2.17 -3.41 -15.80
C THR A 65 -0.81 -3.93 -15.36
N PHE A 66 -0.09 -3.14 -14.58
CA PHE A 66 1.12 -3.58 -13.89
C PHE A 66 0.75 -4.12 -12.50
N THR A 67 1.49 -5.09 -11.97
CA THR A 67 1.21 -5.65 -10.64
C THR A 67 2.47 -5.71 -9.80
N VAL A 68 2.40 -5.18 -8.58
CA VAL A 68 3.43 -5.36 -7.54
C VAL A 68 2.83 -6.05 -6.33
N THR A 69 3.68 -6.75 -5.58
CA THR A 69 3.30 -7.42 -4.34
C THR A 69 4.27 -7.06 -3.22
N GLY A 70 3.78 -7.14 -1.98
CA GLY A 70 4.62 -6.98 -0.80
C GLY A 70 4.06 -7.75 0.39
N ALA A 71 4.93 -8.47 1.10
CA ALA A 71 4.56 -9.20 2.30
C ALA A 71 4.39 -8.24 3.49
N TRP A 72 3.50 -8.57 4.43
CA TRP A 72 3.26 -7.75 5.63
C TRP A 72 4.54 -7.43 6.42
N GLU A 73 5.49 -8.36 6.45
CA GLU A 73 6.75 -8.24 7.18
C GLU A 73 7.71 -7.17 6.61
N VAL A 74 7.55 -6.81 5.32
CA VAL A 74 8.45 -5.88 4.62
C VAL A 74 7.73 -4.63 4.12
N LEU A 75 6.41 -4.59 4.17
CA LEU A 75 5.65 -3.40 3.80
C LEU A 75 5.88 -2.27 4.79
N VAL A 76 6.06 -1.07 4.25
CA VAL A 76 6.19 0.16 5.02
C VAL A 76 5.17 1.15 4.48
N ALA A 77 4.22 1.54 5.32
CA ALA A 77 3.21 2.54 5.00
C ALA A 77 3.34 3.74 5.94
N ARG A 78 3.38 4.96 5.40
CA ARG A 78 3.44 6.20 6.18
C ARG A 78 2.82 7.36 5.41
N GLY A 79 1.71 7.90 5.93
CA GLY A 79 0.97 8.96 5.23
C GLY A 79 0.55 8.48 3.83
N PRO A 80 0.57 9.33 2.80
CA PRO A 80 0.14 8.92 1.47
C PRO A 80 1.13 7.97 0.77
N ARG A 81 2.12 7.40 1.47
CA ARG A 81 3.17 6.57 0.86
C ARG A 81 3.09 5.12 1.33
N LEU A 82 3.21 4.20 0.37
CA LEU A 82 3.38 2.77 0.58
C LEU A 82 4.61 2.31 -0.21
N GLY A 83 5.39 1.42 0.37
CA GLY A 83 6.45 0.72 -0.35
C GLY A 83 6.81 -0.58 0.35
N ALA A 84 7.74 -1.31 -0.24
CA ALA A 84 8.29 -2.53 0.35
C ALA A 84 9.79 -2.39 0.58
N ALA A 85 10.23 -2.70 1.80
CA ALA A 85 11.65 -2.79 2.12
C ALA A 85 12.32 -3.82 1.21
N TYR A 86 13.52 -3.49 0.71
CA TYR A 86 14.34 -4.35 -0.15
C TYR A 86 13.83 -4.60 -1.58
N VAL A 87 12.62 -4.15 -1.94
CA VAL A 87 12.01 -4.42 -3.27
C VAL A 87 11.95 -3.19 -4.18
N GLY A 88 12.39 -2.02 -3.71
CA GLY A 88 12.71 -0.85 -4.55
C GLY A 88 11.52 -0.09 -5.15
N TRP A 89 10.29 -0.61 -5.03
CA TRP A 89 9.08 0.06 -5.48
C TRP A 89 8.39 0.86 -4.36
N SER A 90 7.72 1.93 -4.76
CA SER A 90 6.84 2.71 -3.89
C SER A 90 5.65 3.28 -4.67
N ILE A 91 4.53 3.51 -3.97
CA ILE A 91 3.39 4.26 -4.47
C ILE A 91 3.11 5.45 -3.55
N ALA A 92 2.67 6.56 -4.13
CA ALA A 92 2.17 7.71 -3.42
C ALA A 92 0.74 8.03 -3.86
N ALA A 93 -0.22 8.05 -2.92
CA ALA A 93 -1.57 8.53 -3.19
C ALA A 93 -1.53 10.02 -3.55
N ILE A 94 -2.20 10.37 -4.64
CA ILE A 94 -2.31 11.75 -5.12
C ILE A 94 -3.71 12.23 -4.75
N SER A 95 -3.81 13.33 -4.02
CA SER A 95 -5.07 14.06 -3.88
C SER A 95 -5.27 14.93 -5.13
N ASP A 96 -6.45 14.92 -5.73
CA ASP A 96 -6.81 15.79 -6.88
C ASP A 96 -6.90 17.29 -6.51
N GLU A 97 -6.17 17.75 -5.49
CA GLU A 97 -5.97 19.17 -5.18
C GLU A 97 -4.67 19.65 -5.85
N ASP A 98 -4.69 19.75 -7.18
CA ASP A 98 -3.82 20.60 -8.00
C ASP A 98 -4.57 21.08 -9.26
#